data_AF-A0A521AB46-F1
#
_entry.id   AF-A0A521AB46-F1
#
_cell.length_a   1.000
_cell.length_b   1.000
_cell.length_c   1.000
_cell.angle_alpha   90.00
_cell.angle_beta   90.00
_cell.angle_gamma   90.00
#
_symmetry.space_group_name_H-M   'P 1'
#
loop_
_entity.id
_entity.type
_entity.pdbx_description
1 polymer ?
#
loop_
_entity_poly.entity_id
_entity_poly.type
_entity_poly.pdbx_seq_one_letter_code
_entity_poly.pdbx_strand_id
1 'polypeptide(L)'
;MTNQALSITPETNNSTQLFAVPILKRIEQEGREEYSEMQQAFDLLGWGSLPDELKIEISDDVKFMVEELKGRFSSCDPHVERRRESVHYWVSCYQDGICSLQTAVKALKVKSL
;
A
#
# COMPACT_ATOMS: atom_id res chain seq x y z
N MET A 1 10.20 -58.57 -31.21
CA MET A 1 9.14 -57.64 -30.76
C MET A 1 9.76 -56.74 -29.70
N THR A 2 10.18 -55.54 -30.08
CA THR A 2 10.80 -54.56 -29.17
C THR A 2 9.91 -53.33 -29.13
N ASN A 3 9.18 -53.15 -28.03
CA ASN A 3 8.35 -51.98 -27.81
C ASN A 3 9.23 -50.78 -27.45
N GLN A 4 9.20 -49.76 -28.31
CA GLN A 4 9.73 -48.43 -28.02
C GLN A 4 8.81 -47.76 -26.99
N ALA A 5 9.34 -47.49 -25.79
CA ALA A 5 8.71 -46.59 -24.84
C ALA A 5 8.91 -45.15 -25.33
N LEU A 6 7.81 -44.46 -25.63
CA LEU A 6 7.76 -43.04 -25.95
C LEU A 6 8.18 -42.22 -24.73
N SER A 7 9.35 -41.58 -24.80
CA SER A 7 9.77 -40.55 -23.85
C SER A 7 8.96 -39.29 -24.13
N ILE A 8 7.99 -38.99 -23.28
CA ILE A 8 7.22 -37.75 -23.32
C ILE A 8 8.00 -36.73 -22.48
N THR A 9 8.90 -35.99 -23.10
CA THR A 9 9.44 -34.76 -22.50
C THR A 9 8.35 -33.68 -22.55
N PRO A 10 8.03 -32.98 -21.46
CA PRO A 10 7.09 -31.87 -21.50
C PRO A 10 7.75 -30.73 -22.28
N GLU A 11 7.20 -30.40 -23.45
CA GLU A 11 7.59 -29.19 -24.15
C GLU A 11 7.20 -27.98 -23.28
N THR A 12 8.21 -27.25 -22.82
CA THR A 12 8.04 -26.01 -22.09
C THR A 12 7.50 -24.98 -23.08
N ASN A 13 6.20 -24.70 -22.99
CA ASN A 13 5.49 -23.73 -23.83
C ASN A 13 6.10 -22.32 -23.65
N ASN A 14 6.97 -21.92 -24.58
CA ASN A 14 7.57 -20.58 -24.66
C ASN A 14 6.53 -19.45 -24.86
N SER A 15 5.29 -19.80 -25.23
CA SER A 15 4.18 -18.86 -25.44
C SER A 15 3.70 -18.18 -24.15
N THR A 16 3.75 -18.89 -23.00
CA THR A 16 3.31 -18.34 -21.71
C THR A 16 4.26 -17.24 -21.20
N GLN A 17 5.56 -17.36 -21.48
CA GLN A 17 6.54 -16.33 -21.12
C GLN A 17 6.33 -15.03 -21.90
N LEU A 18 6.02 -15.11 -23.20
CA LEU A 18 5.82 -13.91 -24.04
C LEU A 18 4.59 -13.09 -23.63
N PHE A 19 3.51 -13.71 -23.16
CA PHE A 19 2.30 -13.02 -22.72
C PHE A 19 2.42 -12.44 -21.29
N ALA A 20 3.16 -13.13 -20.41
CA ALA A 20 3.34 -12.68 -19.03
C ALA A 20 4.25 -11.45 -18.90
N VAL A 21 5.29 -11.33 -19.74
CA VAL A 21 6.29 -10.25 -19.63
C VAL A 21 5.68 -8.84 -19.75
N PRO A 22 4.80 -8.53 -20.73
CA PRO A 22 4.16 -7.22 -20.82
C PRO A 22 3.26 -6.90 -19.62
N ILE A 23 2.56 -7.91 -19.09
CA ILE A 23 1.67 -7.75 -17.93
C ILE A 23 2.51 -7.48 -16.67
N LEU A 24 3.57 -8.26 -16.43
CA LEU A 24 4.47 -8.05 -15.32
C LEU A 24 5.13 -6.67 -15.36
N LYS A 25 5.55 -6.23 -16.55
CA LYS A 25 6.12 -4.89 -16.74
C LYS A 25 5.10 -3.78 -16.43
N ARG A 26 3.84 -3.97 -16.82
CA ARG A 26 2.76 -3.04 -16.49
C ARG A 26 2.51 -2.98 -14.98
N ILE A 27 2.40 -4.14 -14.32
CA ILE A 27 2.22 -4.22 -12.87
C ILE A 27 3.39 -3.55 -12.12
N GLU A 28 4.63 -3.79 -12.58
CA GLU A 28 5.82 -3.15 -11.99
C GLU A 28 5.80 -1.63 -12.16
N GLN A 29 5.34 -1.14 -13.32
CA GLN A 29 5.19 0.29 -13.58
C GLN A 29 4.09 0.91 -12.70
N GLU A 30 2.89 0.32 -12.71
CA GLU A 30 1.76 0.78 -11.90
C GLU A 30 2.11 0.80 -10.41
N GLY A 31 2.79 -0.24 -9.90
CA GLY A 31 3.24 -0.29 -8.51
C GLY A 31 4.28 0.78 -8.17
N ARG A 32 5.19 1.13 -9.08
CA ARG A 32 6.13 2.24 -8.88
C ARG A 32 5.43 3.60 -8.86
N GLU A 33 4.47 3.80 -9.73
CA GLU A 33 3.67 5.04 -9.78
C GLU A 33 2.85 5.20 -8.50
N GLU A 34 2.15 4.16 -8.06
CA GLU A 34 1.37 4.16 -6.82
C GLU A 34 2.26 4.43 -5.58
N TYR A 35 3.42 3.77 -5.50
CA TYR A 35 4.36 4.00 -4.41
C TYR A 35 4.89 5.45 -4.41
N SER A 36 5.22 5.98 -5.58
CA SER A 36 5.68 7.36 -5.71
C SER A 36 4.61 8.37 -5.31
N GLU A 37 3.37 8.19 -5.75
CA GLU A 37 2.26 9.07 -5.36
C GLU A 37 2.03 9.04 -3.84
N MET A 38 2.07 7.86 -3.24
CA MET A 38 1.89 7.69 -1.81
C MET A 38 3.04 8.33 -1.01
N GLN A 39 4.29 8.17 -1.43
CA GLN A 39 5.43 8.80 -0.77
C GLN A 39 5.37 10.33 -0.88
N GLN A 40 4.98 10.88 -2.03
CA GLN A 40 4.74 12.31 -2.19
C GLN A 40 3.63 12.81 -1.25
N ALA A 41 2.55 12.04 -1.07
CA ALA A 41 1.50 12.37 -0.13
C ALA A 41 2.01 12.42 1.32
N PHE A 42 2.81 11.44 1.74
CA PHE A 42 3.46 11.47 3.06
C PHE A 42 4.37 12.69 3.21
N ASP A 43 5.15 13.04 2.19
CA ASP A 43 6.04 14.21 2.23
C ASP A 43 5.24 15.52 2.39
N LEU A 44 4.14 15.67 1.64
CA LEU A 44 3.25 16.84 1.71
C LEU A 44 2.59 17.01 3.09
N LEU A 45 2.28 15.90 3.77
CA LEU A 45 1.73 15.90 5.12
C LEU A 45 2.80 16.13 6.21
N GLY A 46 4.08 16.25 5.84
CA GLY A 46 5.18 16.32 6.79
C GLY A 46 5.51 14.98 7.46
N TRP A 47 5.05 13.87 6.86
CA TRP A 47 5.14 12.50 7.34
C TRP A 47 6.15 11.65 6.54
N GLY A 48 6.94 12.30 5.68
CA GLY A 48 7.93 11.65 4.83
C GLY A 48 8.95 10.81 5.59
N SER A 49 9.34 11.25 6.79
CA SER A 49 10.33 10.59 7.64
C SER A 49 9.73 9.58 8.64
N LEU A 50 8.43 9.28 8.56
CA LEU A 50 7.84 8.26 9.42
C LEU A 50 8.43 6.87 9.10
N PRO A 51 8.58 6.00 10.11
CA PRO A 51 8.94 4.60 9.89
C PRO A 51 7.92 3.89 9.01
N ASP A 52 8.39 2.92 8.24
CA ASP A 52 7.57 2.17 7.30
C ASP A 52 6.42 1.43 8.01
N GLU A 53 6.63 0.93 9.23
CA GLU A 53 5.58 0.25 9.99
C GLU A 53 4.38 1.17 10.26
N LEU A 54 4.64 2.45 10.53
CA LEU A 54 3.58 3.42 10.78
C LEU A 54 2.93 3.88 9.48
N LYS A 55 3.73 4.08 8.42
CA LYS A 55 3.22 4.41 7.08
C LYS A 55 2.29 3.34 6.54
N ILE A 56 2.63 2.06 6.72
CA ILE A 56 1.79 0.93 6.30
C ILE A 56 0.46 0.95 7.05
N GLU A 57 0.46 1.21 8.36
CA GLU A 57 -0.77 1.19 9.16
C GLU A 57 -1.75 2.31 8.78
N ILE A 58 -1.26 3.44 8.25
CA ILE A 58 -2.09 4.59 7.88
C ILE A 58 -2.17 4.84 6.37
N SER A 59 -1.66 3.91 5.54
CA SER A 59 -1.57 4.11 4.09
C SER A 59 -2.93 4.34 3.46
N ASP A 60 -3.93 3.59 3.90
CA ASP A 60 -5.30 3.72 3.41
C ASP A 60 -5.91 5.05 3.83
N ASP A 61 -5.69 5.50 5.07
CA ASP A 61 -6.16 6.80 5.54
C ASP A 61 -5.56 7.94 4.70
N VAL A 62 -4.24 7.91 4.48
CA VAL A 62 -3.55 8.90 3.64
C VAL A 62 -4.08 8.88 2.21
N LYS A 63 -4.30 7.70 1.64
CA LYS A 63 -4.89 7.55 0.31
C LYS A 63 -6.26 8.23 0.24
N PHE A 64 -7.14 8.01 1.21
CA PHE A 64 -8.46 8.67 1.23
C PHE A 64 -8.36 10.18 1.45
N MET A 65 -7.42 10.65 2.28
CA MET A 65 -7.15 12.09 2.44
C MET A 65 -6.70 12.73 1.11
N VAL A 66 -5.83 12.07 0.36
CA VAL A 66 -5.37 12.55 -0.96
C VAL A 66 -6.53 12.64 -1.95
N GLU A 67 -7.41 11.64 -1.97
CA GLU A 67 -8.56 11.62 -2.87
C GLU A 67 -9.59 12.71 -2.52
N GLU A 68 -9.75 13.02 -1.23
CA GLU A 68 -10.55 14.15 -0.76
C GLU A 68 -9.91 15.49 -1.14
N LEU A 69 -8.59 15.65 -0.98
CA LEU A 69 -7.85 16.84 -1.41
C LEU A 69 -7.90 17.05 -2.94
N LYS A 70 -7.91 15.97 -3.72
CA LYS A 70 -8.13 15.98 -5.18
C LYS A 70 -9.57 16.36 -5.55
N GLY A 71 -10.47 16.51 -4.58
CA GLY A 71 -11.87 16.87 -4.79
C GLY A 71 -12.71 15.72 -5.36
N ARG A 72 -12.25 14.46 -5.26
CA ARG A 72 -12.99 13.31 -5.81
C ARG A 72 -14.23 12.97 -4.98
N PHE A 73 -14.15 13.21 -3.68
CA PHE A 73 -15.27 13.15 -2.75
C PHE A 73 -14.99 14.05 -1.54
N SER A 74 -16.00 14.34 -0.73
CA SER A 74 -15.88 15.01 0.57
C SER A 74 -16.58 14.13 1.60
N SER A 75 -15.84 13.66 2.60
CA SER A 75 -16.41 12.81 3.63
C SER A 75 -16.97 13.67 4.75
N CYS A 76 -18.24 14.07 4.64
CA CYS A 76 -18.97 14.74 5.73
C CYS A 76 -19.40 13.78 6.86
N ASP A 77 -18.89 12.55 6.85
CA ASP A 77 -19.21 11.53 7.84
C ASP A 77 -18.39 11.72 9.13
N PRO A 78 -19.03 11.82 10.32
CA PRO A 78 -18.33 12.04 11.58
C PRO A 78 -17.36 10.92 11.98
N HIS A 79 -17.49 9.70 11.47
CA HIS A 79 -16.56 8.62 11.76
C HIS A 79 -15.27 8.76 10.94
N VAL A 80 -15.38 9.18 9.68
CA VAL A 80 -14.22 9.48 8.83
C VAL A 80 -13.44 10.66 9.38
N GLU A 81 -14.12 11.73 9.79
CA GLU A 81 -13.47 12.89 10.42
C GLU A 81 -12.73 12.49 11.71
N ARG A 82 -13.39 11.76 12.62
CA ARG A 82 -12.77 11.27 13.86
C ARG A 82 -11.58 10.35 13.59
N ARG A 83 -11.65 9.53 12.54
CA ARG A 83 -10.54 8.66 12.14
C ARG A 83 -9.33 9.50 11.72
N ARG A 84 -9.53 10.50 10.87
CA ARG A 84 -8.48 11.43 10.44
C ARG A 84 -7.86 12.16 11.63
N GLU A 85 -8.68 12.71 12.53
CA GLU A 85 -8.19 13.37 13.75
C GLU A 85 -7.33 12.43 14.60
N SER A 86 -7.75 11.18 14.76
CA SER A 86 -6.99 10.15 15.48
C SER A 86 -5.63 9.87 14.81
N VAL A 87 -5.60 9.74 13.47
CA VAL A 87 -4.35 9.57 12.71
C VAL A 87 -3.41 10.75 12.97
N HIS A 88 -3.88 11.98 12.77
CA HIS A 88 -3.08 13.18 13.03
C HIS A 88 -2.55 13.22 14.46
N TYR A 89 -3.40 12.95 15.45
CA TYR A 89 -3.01 12.96 16.86
C TYR A 89 -1.87 11.97 17.16
N TRP A 90 -2.03 10.70 16.79
CA TRP A 90 -1.04 9.68 17.11
C TRP A 90 0.26 9.83 16.33
N VAL A 91 0.19 10.29 15.08
CA VAL A 91 1.38 10.63 14.30
C VAL A 91 2.14 11.78 14.95
N SER A 92 1.45 12.86 15.34
CA SER A 92 2.08 13.98 16.05
C SER A 92 2.70 13.54 17.38
N CYS A 93 1.98 12.74 18.19
CA CYS A 93 2.53 12.19 19.43
C CYS A 93 3.79 11.35 19.21
N TYR A 94 3.88 10.62 18.11
CA TYR A 94 5.10 9.89 17.76
C TYR A 94 6.23 10.84 17.32
N GLN A 95 5.95 11.79 16.44
CA GLN A 95 6.94 12.77 15.96
C GLN A 95 7.50 13.65 17.09
N ASP A 96 6.65 14.03 18.05
CA ASP A 96 7.03 14.82 19.23
C ASP A 96 7.74 13.98 20.31
N GLY A 97 7.91 12.67 20.11
CA GLY A 97 8.53 11.76 21.07
C GLY A 97 7.69 11.48 22.32
N ILE A 98 6.39 11.80 22.28
CA ILE A 98 5.44 11.59 23.39
C ILE A 98 5.09 10.10 23.52
N CYS A 99 5.02 9.36 22.41
CA CYS A 99 4.76 7.92 22.42
C CYS A 99 5.75 7.11 21.59
N SER A 100 5.89 5.82 21.93
CA SER A 100 6.70 4.88 21.15
C SER A 100 6.04 4.51 19.81
N LEU A 101 6.85 4.05 18.85
CA LEU A 101 6.36 3.54 17.56
C LEU A 101 5.30 2.44 17.74
N GLN A 102 5.58 1.48 18.64
CA GLN A 102 4.65 0.38 18.92
C GLN A 102 3.32 0.87 19.49
N THR A 103 3.34 1.92 20.31
CA THR A 103 2.14 2.54 20.86
C THR A 103 1.31 3.20 19.75
N ALA A 104 1.95 3.99 18.88
CA ALA A 104 1.27 4.65 17.76
C ALA A 104 0.64 3.62 16.81
N VAL A 105 1.40 2.62 16.38
CA VAL A 105 0.91 1.54 15.50
C VAL A 105 -0.26 0.80 16.17
N LYS A 106 -0.14 0.41 17.44
CA LYS A 106 -1.22 -0.29 18.15
C LYS A 106 -2.48 0.56 18.30
N ALA A 107 -2.34 1.86 18.49
CA ALA A 107 -3.47 2.77 18.65
C ALA A 107 -4.19 3.04 17.32
N LEU A 108 -3.44 3.05 16.21
CA LEU A 108 -3.96 3.28 14.86
C LEU A 108 -4.47 2.02 14.18
N LYS A 109 -4.18 0.86 14.75
CA LYS A 109 -4.61 -0.43 14.24
C LYS A 109 -6.12 -0.55 14.19
N VAL A 110 -6.66 -0.65 12.98
CA VAL A 110 -8.09 -0.89 12.76
C VAL A 110 -8.40 -2.33 13.17
N LYS A 111 -9.29 -2.50 14.15
CA LYS A 111 -9.80 -3.82 14.50
C LYS A 111 -10.83 -4.23 13.46
N SER A 112 -10.66 -5.40 12.85
CA SER A 112 -11.73 -6.03 12.07
C SER A 112 -12.93 -6.27 12.98
N LEU A 113 -14.11 -5.87 12.52
CA LEU A 113 -15.40 -6.13 13.17
C LEU A 113 -15.70 -7.62 13.28
#